data_AF-A0A7J2R283-F1
#
_entry.id   AF-A0A7J2R283-F1
#
_cell.length_a   1.000
_cell.length_b   1.000
_cell.length_c   1.000
_cell.angle_alpha   90.00
_cell.angle_beta   90.00
_cell.angle_gamma   90.00
#
_symmetry.space_group_name_H-M   'P 1'
#
loop_
_entity.id
_entity.type
_entity.pdbx_description
1 polymer ?
#
loop_
_entity_poly.entity_id
_entity_poly.type
_entity_poly.pdbx_seq_one_letter_code
_entity_poly.pdbx_strand_id
1 'polypeptide(L)'
;MKNERFLPMLAPNQQVDLNNIKYPVLASYKLDGLRCIFYKGEMLSRSLKPIVNKQLREKMKPLADYSRENNLILDGEIYSHELTFQLITRYVMTKDFEDKKSIKKHGKIL
;
A
#
# COMPACT_ATOMS: atom_id res chain seq x y z
N MET A 1 15.23 -0.42 26.32
CA MET A 1 14.68 -1.29 25.25
C MET A 1 14.97 -0.63 23.92
N LYS A 2 15.66 -1.29 22.98
CA LYS A 2 15.81 -0.77 21.61
C LYS A 2 14.40 -0.64 21.04
N ASN A 3 14.02 0.56 20.56
CA ASN A 3 12.81 0.73 19.77
C ASN A 3 13.01 -0.06 18.46
N GLU A 4 12.56 -1.32 18.44
CA GLU A 4 12.54 -2.11 17.22
C GLU A 4 11.56 -1.47 16.26
N ARG A 5 12.12 -0.78 15.27
CA ARG A 5 11.37 -0.14 14.21
C ARG A 5 10.93 -1.24 13.25
N PHE A 6 9.62 -1.43 13.11
CA PHE A 6 9.06 -2.27 12.06
C PHE A 6 9.63 -1.86 10.69
N LEU A 7 10.05 -2.86 9.89
CA LEU A 7 10.47 -2.70 8.51
C LEU A 7 9.69 -3.70 7.65
N PRO A 8 9.10 -3.29 6.52
CA PRO A 8 8.34 -4.20 5.67
C PRO A 8 9.25 -5.27 5.08
N MET A 9 8.78 -6.52 5.08
CA MET A 9 9.54 -7.64 4.51
C MET A 9 9.71 -7.45 3.00
N LEU A 10 10.95 -7.54 2.51
CA LEU A 10 11.27 -7.48 1.09
C LEU A 10 11.56 -8.89 0.58
N ALA A 11 11.03 -9.20 -0.60
CA ALA A 11 11.44 -10.40 -1.30
C ALA A 11 12.93 -10.28 -1.70
N PRO A 12 13.68 -11.39 -1.71
CA PRO A 12 15.07 -11.39 -2.18
C PRO A 12 15.15 -10.87 -3.62
N ASN A 13 16.16 -10.06 -3.92
CA ASN A 13 16.41 -9.58 -5.29
C ASN A 13 16.96 -10.69 -6.20
N GLN A 14 17.50 -11.77 -5.63
CA GLN A 14 18.04 -12.89 -6.38
C GLN A 14 16.91 -13.81 -6.85
N GLN A 15 17.08 -14.37 -8.05
CA GLN A 15 16.20 -15.42 -8.54
C GLN A 15 16.23 -16.58 -7.56
N VAL A 16 15.06 -16.90 -7.00
CA VAL A 16 14.93 -18.01 -6.07
C VAL A 16 15.17 -19.30 -6.84
N ASP A 17 16.12 -20.11 -6.38
CA ASP A 17 16.29 -21.46 -6.90
C ASP A 17 15.06 -22.30 -6.51
N LEU A 18 14.19 -22.52 -7.49
CA LEU A 18 12.93 -23.24 -7.30
C LEU A 18 13.17 -24.70 -6.85
N ASN A 19 14.35 -25.27 -7.15
CA ASN A 19 14.70 -26.63 -6.74
C ASN A 19 14.99 -26.73 -5.22
N ASN A 20 15.29 -25.61 -4.57
CA ASN A 20 15.60 -25.56 -3.14
C ASN A 20 14.39 -25.21 -2.26
N ILE A 21 13.18 -25.10 -2.85
CA ILE A 21 11.96 -24.84 -2.09
C ILE A 21 11.58 -26.10 -1.29
N LYS A 22 11.43 -25.95 0.03
CA LYS A 22 10.98 -27.02 0.93
C LYS A 22 9.47 -26.99 1.07
N TYR A 23 8.80 -28.09 0.74
CA TYR A 23 7.33 -28.21 0.74
C TYR A 23 6.80 -28.81 2.06
N PRO A 24 5.54 -28.50 2.45
CA PRO A 24 4.55 -27.67 1.74
C PRO A 24 4.82 -26.16 1.90
N VAL A 25 4.40 -25.36 0.91
CA VAL A 25 4.49 -23.90 0.93
C VAL A 25 3.16 -23.25 0.61
N LEU A 26 2.94 -22.06 1.16
CA LEU A 26 1.86 -21.16 0.74
C LEU A 26 2.37 -20.23 -0.37
N ALA A 27 1.54 -20.01 -1.37
CA ALA A 27 1.81 -19.09 -2.48
C ALA A 27 0.67 -18.08 -2.62
N SER A 28 0.96 -16.93 -3.21
CA SER A 28 -0.01 -15.87 -3.50
C SER A 28 0.34 -15.20 -4.82
N TYR A 29 -0.67 -14.58 -5.45
CA TYR A 29 -0.44 -13.82 -6.69
C TYR A 29 0.44 -12.61 -6.42
N LYS A 30 1.45 -12.42 -7.27
CA LYS A 30 2.22 -11.18 -7.29
C LYS A 30 1.43 -10.13 -8.06
N LEU A 31 0.85 -9.18 -7.35
CA LEU A 31 0.16 -8.05 -7.96
C LEU A 31 1.19 -7.01 -8.44
N ASP A 32 0.80 -6.20 -9.43
CA ASP A 32 1.60 -5.08 -9.91
C ASP A 32 0.92 -3.78 -9.51
N GLY A 33 1.08 -3.42 -8.24
CA GLY A 33 0.43 -2.27 -7.63
C GLY A 33 1.38 -1.51 -6.71
N LEU A 34 0.79 -0.81 -5.74
CA LEU A 34 1.55 -0.02 -4.78
C LEU A 34 1.38 -0.59 -3.37
N ARG A 35 2.49 -1.02 -2.78
CA ARG A 35 2.50 -1.55 -1.42
C ARG A 35 1.95 -0.54 -0.42
N CYS A 36 1.02 -1.00 0.40
CA CYS A 36 0.33 -0.24 1.41
C CYS A 36 0.31 -1.00 2.73
N ILE A 37 0.58 -0.29 3.81
CA ILE A 37 0.71 -0.85 5.14
C ILE A 37 -0.16 -0.05 6.09
N PHE A 38 -1.05 -0.72 6.82
CA PHE A 38 -1.74 -0.14 7.95
C PHE A 38 -0.98 -0.47 9.23
N TYR A 39 -0.53 0.56 9.92
CA TYR A 39 0.20 0.42 11.17
C TYR A 39 -0.08 1.61 12.08
N LYS A 40 -0.47 1.34 13.33
CA LYS A 40 -0.73 2.37 14.36
C LYS A 40 -1.74 3.45 13.93
N GLY A 41 -2.73 3.10 13.11
CA GLY A 41 -3.76 4.05 12.68
C GLY A 41 -3.37 4.86 11.44
N GLU A 42 -2.21 4.58 10.84
CA GLU A 42 -1.76 5.25 9.62
C GLU A 42 -1.75 4.31 8.42
N MET A 43 -1.99 4.88 7.24
CA MET A 43 -1.87 4.23 5.94
C MET A 43 -0.53 4.64 5.31
N LEU A 44 0.41 3.71 5.24
CA LEU A 44 1.82 3.93 4.93
C LEU A 44 2.23 3.25 3.61
N SER A 45 3.22 3.84 2.93
CA SER A 45 3.90 3.25 1.78
C SER A 45 5.00 2.26 2.20
N ARG A 46 5.64 1.60 1.23
CA ARG A 46 6.82 0.73 1.44
C ARG A 46 7.92 1.39 2.27
N SER A 47 8.15 2.69 2.11
CA SER A 47 9.18 3.43 2.85
C SER A 47 8.69 3.95 4.21
N LEU A 48 7.53 3.46 4.68
CA LEU A 48 6.86 3.88 5.92
C LEU A 48 6.52 5.39 5.95
N LYS A 49 6.30 5.98 4.77
CA LYS A 49 5.79 7.35 4.65
C LYS A 49 4.28 7.31 4.47
N PRO A 50 3.51 8.21 5.10
CA PRO A 50 2.07 8.29 4.91
C PRO A 50 1.70 8.44 3.43
N ILE A 51 0.68 7.69 3.00
CA ILE A 51 0.09 7.86 1.67
C ILE A 51 -0.63 9.21 1.63
N VAL A 52 -0.34 10.02 0.60
CA VAL A 52 -0.73 11.43 0.54
C VAL A 52 -2.16 11.66 0.05
N ASN A 53 -2.77 10.71 -0.65
CA ASN A 53 -4.13 10.84 -1.14
C ASN A 53 -5.16 10.90 0.01
N LYS A 54 -5.88 12.02 0.11
CA LYS A 54 -6.87 12.28 1.15
C LYS A 54 -8.06 11.33 1.06
N GLN A 55 -8.68 11.24 -0.12
CA GLN A 55 -9.88 10.44 -0.34
C GLN A 55 -9.64 8.95 -0.02
N LEU A 56 -8.47 8.44 -0.37
CA LEU A 56 -8.07 7.07 -0.11
C LEU A 56 -7.84 6.81 1.38
N ARG A 57 -7.16 7.73 2.10
CA ARG A 57 -7.02 7.62 3.56
C ARG A 57 -8.36 7.65 4.27
N GLU A 58 -9.27 8.52 3.85
CA GLU A 58 -10.62 8.61 4.42
C GLU A 58 -11.40 7.32 4.17
N LYS A 59 -11.38 6.81 2.94
CA LYS A 59 -12.05 5.55 2.57
C LYS A 59 -11.48 4.33 3.29
N MET A 60 -10.17 4.32 3.56
CA MET A 60 -9.47 3.21 4.22
C MET A 60 -9.29 3.40 5.73
N LYS A 61 -9.85 4.46 6.30
CA LYS A 61 -9.77 4.73 7.75
C LYS A 61 -10.23 3.56 8.62
N PRO A 62 -11.29 2.80 8.29
CA PRO A 62 -11.68 1.64 9.08
C PRO A 62 -10.58 0.58 9.23
N LEU A 63 -9.78 0.34 8.18
CA LEU A 63 -8.65 -0.60 8.24
C LEU A 63 -7.51 -0.06 9.10
N ALA A 64 -7.25 1.25 9.02
CA ALA A 64 -6.26 1.90 9.85
C ALA A 64 -6.65 1.84 11.35
N ASP A 65 -7.92 2.12 11.66
CA ASP A 65 -8.46 2.01 13.01
C ASP A 65 -8.38 0.56 13.53
N TYR A 66 -8.80 -0.41 12.72
CA TYR A 66 -8.70 -1.83 13.06
C TYR A 66 -7.26 -2.28 13.37
N SER A 67 -6.29 -1.82 12.57
CA SER A 67 -4.85 -2.06 12.83
C SER A 67 -4.43 -1.51 14.20
N ARG A 68 -4.86 -0.30 14.54
CA ARG A 68 -4.52 0.34 15.83
C ARG A 68 -5.17 -0.36 17.02
N GLU A 69 -6.47 -0.65 16.91
CA GLU A 69 -7.27 -1.24 17.99
C GLU A 69 -6.81 -2.66 18.34
N ASN A 70 -6.37 -3.42 17.34
CA ASN A 70 -5.92 -4.80 17.54
C ASN A 70 -4.39 -4.92 17.65
N ASN A 71 -3.66 -3.81 17.61
CA ASN A 71 -2.20 -3.78 17.58
C ASN A 71 -1.61 -4.69 16.47
N LEU A 72 -2.21 -4.63 15.28
CA LEU A 72 -1.85 -5.43 14.11
C LEU A 72 -1.17 -4.57 13.04
N ILE A 73 -0.33 -5.21 12.23
CA ILE A 73 0.21 -4.65 11.00
C ILE A 73 -0.50 -5.34 9.84
N LEU A 74 -1.22 -4.57 9.02
CA LEU A 74 -1.83 -5.09 7.81
C LEU A 74 -0.97 -4.67 6.62
N ASP A 75 -0.39 -5.64 5.92
CA ASP A 75 0.52 -5.42 4.80
C ASP A 75 -0.08 -5.99 3.52
N GLY A 76 -0.19 -5.17 2.49
CA GLY A 76 -0.82 -5.53 1.24
C GLY A 76 -0.51 -4.56 0.12
N GLU A 77 -1.35 -4.57 -0.91
CA GLU A 77 -1.09 -3.84 -2.15
C GLU A 77 -2.35 -3.15 -2.66
N ILE A 78 -2.23 -1.87 -3.00
CA ILE A 78 -3.27 -1.12 -3.71
C ILE A 78 -3.18 -1.53 -5.17
N TYR A 79 -4.24 -2.17 -5.65
CA TYR A 79 -4.28 -2.78 -6.96
C TYR A 79 -5.70 -2.73 -7.55
N SER A 80 -5.78 -2.75 -8.89
CA SER A 80 -7.03 -2.91 -9.65
C SER A 80 -6.73 -3.71 -10.91
N HIS A 81 -7.62 -4.65 -11.26
CA HIS A 81 -7.54 -5.40 -12.51
C HIS A 81 -7.83 -4.54 -13.76
N GLU A 82 -8.53 -3.42 -13.56
CA GLU A 82 -9.00 -2.56 -14.66
C GLU A 82 -8.04 -1.41 -14.95
N LEU A 83 -7.20 -1.05 -13.97
CA LEU A 83 -6.34 0.12 -14.06
C LEU A 83 -4.90 -0.28 -14.34
N THR A 84 -4.22 0.50 -15.17
CA THR A 84 -2.78 0.35 -15.36
C THR A 84 -2.02 0.78 -14.10
N PHE A 85 -0.81 0.26 -13.92
CA PHE A 85 0.09 0.63 -12.83
C PHE A 85 0.29 2.16 -12.73
N GLN A 86 0.39 2.85 -13.87
CA GLN A 86 0.56 4.30 -13.92
C GLN A 86 -0.68 5.03 -13.40
N LEU A 87 -1.89 4.53 -13.70
CA LEU A 87 -3.14 5.09 -13.19
C LEU A 87 -3.29 4.83 -11.69
N ILE A 88 -2.98 3.62 -11.22
CA ILE A 88 -2.95 3.30 -9.79
C ILE A 88 -2.00 4.27 -9.07
N THR A 89 -0.78 4.44 -9.60
CA THR A 89 0.21 5.37 -9.04
C THR A 89 -0.31 6.79 -8.98
N ARG A 90 -0.95 7.27 -10.04
CA ARG A 90 -1.58 8.60 -10.06
C ARG A 90 -2.63 8.74 -8.95
N TYR A 91 -3.51 7.75 -8.78
CA TYR A 91 -4.56 7.81 -7.75
C TYR A 91 -4.00 7.79 -6.33
N VAL A 92 -2.91 7.07 -6.09
CA VAL A 92 -2.29 7.01 -4.76
C VAL A 92 -1.46 8.26 -4.45
N MET A 93 -0.81 8.86 -5.45
CA MET A 93 0.18 9.93 -5.26
C MET A 93 -0.39 11.35 -5.37
N THR A 94 -1.58 11.53 -5.94
CA THR A 94 -2.27 12.83 -5.93
C THR A 94 -2.84 13.09 -4.55
N LYS A 95 -2.52 14.24 -3.94
CA LYS A 95 -2.90 14.57 -2.56
C LYS A 95 -4.42 14.71 -2.39
N ASP A 96 -5.06 15.40 -3.30
CA ASP A 96 -6.49 15.72 -3.25
C ASP A 96 -7.00 15.80 -4.70
N PHE A 97 -8.09 15.14 -5.03
CA PHE A 97 -8.69 15.23 -6.37
C PHE A 97 -9.75 16.33 -6.48
N GLU A 98 -10.18 16.91 -5.36
CA GLU A 98 -11.23 17.94 -5.31
C GLU A 98 -10.63 19.36 -5.28
N ASP A 99 -9.30 19.50 -5.12
CA ASP A 99 -8.68 20.81 -5.11
C ASP A 99 -8.64 21.43 -6.52
N LYS A 100 -8.74 22.77 -6.58
CA LYS A 100 -8.81 23.51 -7.85
C LYS A 100 -7.64 23.23 -8.80
N LYS A 101 -6.43 22.98 -8.27
CA LYS A 101 -5.26 22.69 -9.12
C LYS A 101 -5.37 21.28 -9.69
N SER A 102 -5.78 20.30 -8.89
CA SER A 102 -6.00 18.93 -9.36
C SER A 102 -7.14 18.84 -10.35
N ILE A 103 -8.28 19.50 -10.11
CA ILE A 103 -9.39 19.56 -11.08
C ILE A 103 -8.92 20.17 -12.40
N LYS A 104 -8.15 21.28 -12.36
CA LYS A 104 -7.59 21.90 -13.58
C LYS A 104 -6.64 20.97 -14.33
N LYS A 105 -5.83 20.18 -13.60
CA LYS A 105 -4.81 19.28 -14.18
C LYS A 105 -5.39 17.96 -14.69
N HIS A 106 -6.44 17.47 -14.04
CA HIS A 106 -6.89 16.09 -14.16
C HIS A 106 -8.34 15.95 -14.61
N GLY A 107 -9.09 17.05 -14.68
CA GLY A 107 -10.54 17.03 -14.80
C GLY A 107 -11.22 16.67 -13.47
N LYS A 108 -12.55 16.76 -13.45
CA LYS A 108 -13.35 16.25 -12.33
C LYS A 108 -13.42 14.73 -12.42
N ILE A 109 -12.88 14.03 -11.43
CA ILE A 109 -12.78 12.55 -11.41
C ILE A 109 -13.72 11.93 -10.38
N LEU A 110 -14.19 12.73 -9.40
CA LEU A 110 -15.07 12.32 -8.32
C LEU A 110 -16.29 13.26 -8.28
#